data_AF-A0A519TGS7-F1
#
_entry.id   AF-A0A519TGS7-F1
#
_cell.length_a   1.000
_cell.length_b   1.000
_cell.length_c   1.000
_cell.angle_alpha   90.00
_cell.angle_beta   90.00
_cell.angle_gamma   90.00
#
_symmetry.space_group_name_H-M   'P 1'
#
loop_
_entity.id
_entity.type
_entity.pdbx_description
1 polymer ?
#
loop_
_entity_poly.entity_id
_entity_poly.type
_entity_poly.pdbx_seq_one_letter_code
_entity_poly.pdbx_strand_id
1 'polypeptide(L)'
;MQEVPTAPRPTTQPLPDQRPAADPHLPRLALIGNPNSGKTSLFNQLTGLNQKVGNFPGVTVDRKTGMAQLGGQRRAEIIDLPGTYSLYPKSLDEQVIADLLYNPESADYPDFVVVTVDASNLRRSLLLFSQLADLGLPAILGLNMTDVAAERGIQIDLPTLERELGVPVVPLNARKGVGIAALRIVMAERLATPPALRFWEPEDDLLTLIRQIRYYFNLHNDYLALHYAHQFRGLRFLSDDDRAYLQELTDKYKFDSTARQAEETIARYGRINELLLEVVTVTRTEQREPVSNRIDRVLTHKVFGYLIFLAVLFLLFQAIFAWAQYPMDLIDQGIAGLNALLQSNFHGPLVRLLTEGVIAGLGGVLIFIPQIALLFAFLAVLEETGYMARVTFLMDKLMRPFGLSGKSVVPLISGLACAVPAIMGARTIESWKDRMLTIFVTPLMSCSARIPVYTVLVALVVPDEAWLGIFNMRGLVLMGLYLLGLFSALISAFILKKVLKARERSY
;
A
#
# COMPACT_ATOMS: atom_id res chain seq x y z
N MET A 1 25.25 49.95 -80.32
CA MET A 1 24.86 48.77 -79.52
C MET A 1 24.24 49.32 -78.25
N GLN A 2 22.92 49.16 -78.09
CA GLN A 2 22.11 49.79 -77.04
C GLN A 2 22.39 49.14 -75.68
N GLU A 3 22.61 49.98 -74.66
CA GLU A 3 22.70 49.58 -73.26
C GLU A 3 21.30 49.18 -72.74
N VAL A 4 21.22 47.97 -72.17
CA VAL A 4 20.03 47.42 -71.50
C VAL A 4 20.13 47.75 -70.00
N PRO A 5 19.08 48.27 -69.34
CA PRO A 5 19.14 48.62 -67.92
C PRO A 5 19.07 47.37 -67.03
N THR A 6 20.00 47.25 -66.08
CA THR A 6 19.99 46.22 -65.03
C THR A 6 18.93 46.49 -63.98
N ALA A 7 18.02 45.54 -63.77
CA ALA A 7 17.03 45.54 -62.69
C ALA A 7 17.69 45.39 -61.30
N PRO A 8 17.12 46.00 -60.23
CA PRO A 8 17.66 45.89 -58.88
C PRO A 8 17.42 44.50 -58.27
N ARG A 9 18.44 43.96 -57.58
CA ARG A 9 18.35 42.72 -56.80
C ARG A 9 17.40 42.90 -55.60
N PRO A 10 16.51 41.94 -55.29
CA PRO A 10 15.70 42.02 -54.09
C PRO A 10 16.55 41.80 -52.84
N THR A 11 16.51 42.78 -51.93
CA THR A 11 17.03 42.69 -50.57
C THR A 11 16.26 41.62 -49.79
N THR A 12 16.92 40.52 -49.45
CA THR A 12 16.43 39.54 -48.46
C THR A 12 16.53 40.16 -47.07
N GLN A 13 15.42 40.69 -46.57
CA GLN A 13 15.25 40.91 -45.14
C GLN A 13 15.21 39.53 -44.45
N PRO A 14 15.97 39.31 -43.36
CA PRO A 14 15.84 38.08 -42.58
C PRO A 14 14.44 38.06 -41.95
N LEU A 15 13.70 36.98 -42.21
CA LEU A 15 12.42 36.69 -41.56
C LEU A 15 12.62 36.70 -40.03
N PRO A 16 11.74 37.36 -39.26
CA PRO A 16 11.81 37.31 -37.81
C PRO A 16 11.67 35.85 -37.33
N ASP A 17 12.56 35.45 -36.43
CA ASP A 17 12.62 34.13 -35.78
C ASP A 17 11.31 33.87 -35.02
N GLN A 18 10.28 33.42 -35.75
CA GLN A 18 9.02 32.95 -35.17
C GLN A 18 9.21 31.51 -34.71
N ARG A 19 10.02 31.34 -33.65
CA ARG A 19 9.78 30.21 -32.75
C ARG A 19 8.51 30.55 -31.97
N PRO A 20 7.43 29.78 -32.09
CA PRO A 20 6.28 29.99 -31.21
C PRO A 20 6.78 29.83 -29.78
N ALA A 21 6.55 30.85 -28.95
CA ALA A 21 6.72 30.74 -27.51
C ALA A 21 5.81 29.61 -27.04
N ALA A 22 6.41 28.48 -26.65
CA ALA A 22 5.68 27.33 -26.17
C ALA A 22 4.80 27.75 -24.98
N ASP A 23 3.51 27.43 -25.07
CA ASP A 23 2.56 27.52 -23.97
C ASP A 23 3.19 26.91 -22.70
N PRO A 24 3.05 27.51 -21.49
CA PRO A 24 3.74 27.04 -20.30
C PRO A 24 3.02 25.81 -19.77
N HIS A 25 3.13 24.67 -20.47
CA HIS A 25 2.78 23.38 -19.90
C HIS A 25 3.63 23.21 -18.65
N LEU A 26 2.97 23.24 -17.50
CA LEU A 26 3.62 23.05 -16.22
C LEU A 26 4.14 21.61 -16.19
N PRO A 27 5.46 21.39 -16.05
CA PRO A 27 6.01 20.04 -16.08
C PRO A 27 5.41 19.22 -14.94
N ARG A 28 5.01 17.99 -15.24
CA ARG A 28 4.49 17.01 -14.29
C ARG A 28 5.55 15.99 -13.94
N LEU A 29 5.74 15.79 -12.65
CA LEU A 29 6.75 14.91 -12.11
C LEU A 29 6.07 13.89 -11.23
N ALA A 30 6.39 12.62 -11.42
CA ALA A 30 5.92 11.56 -10.53
C ALA A 30 7.02 11.20 -9.52
N LEU A 31 6.70 11.25 -8.23
CA LEU A 31 7.49 10.59 -7.20
C LEU A 31 7.06 9.13 -7.12
N ILE A 32 8.01 8.22 -7.32
CA ILE A 32 7.78 6.78 -7.28
C ILE A 32 8.88 6.09 -6.49
N GLY A 33 8.59 4.96 -5.85
CA GLY A 33 9.57 4.24 -5.04
C GLY A 33 8.91 3.12 -4.25
N ASN A 34 9.73 2.33 -3.56
CA ASN A 34 9.19 1.29 -2.69
C ASN A 34 8.41 1.87 -1.51
N PRO A 35 7.45 1.10 -0.95
CA PRO A 35 6.89 1.41 0.35
C PRO A 35 8.00 1.67 1.38
N ASN A 36 7.81 2.69 2.20
CA ASN A 36 8.75 3.12 3.24
C ASN A 36 10.13 3.60 2.74
N SER A 37 10.34 3.91 1.46
CA SER A 37 11.60 4.53 1.00
C SER A 37 11.75 6.01 1.36
N GLY A 38 10.77 6.60 2.06
CA GLY A 38 10.74 8.02 2.43
C GLY A 38 10.16 8.96 1.36
N LYS A 39 9.48 8.39 0.35
CA LYS A 39 8.77 9.12 -0.71
C LYS A 39 7.81 10.20 -0.21
N THR A 40 6.94 9.90 0.76
CA THR A 40 6.00 10.90 1.32
C THR A 40 6.72 12.00 2.09
N SER A 41 7.84 11.69 2.75
CA SER A 41 8.69 12.72 3.37
C SER A 41 9.30 13.63 2.32
N LEU A 42 9.76 13.07 1.20
CA LEU A 42 10.31 13.82 0.07
C LEU A 42 9.24 14.71 -0.57
N PHE A 43 8.03 14.19 -0.78
CA PHE A 43 6.88 14.94 -1.28
C PHE A 43 6.62 16.18 -0.43
N ASN A 44 6.50 16.01 0.89
CA ASN A 44 6.23 17.12 1.82
C ASN A 44 7.34 18.18 1.80
N GLN A 45 8.61 17.79 1.65
CA GLN A 45 9.74 18.73 1.55
C GLN A 45 9.74 19.53 0.23
N LEU A 46 9.24 18.92 -0.86
CA LEU A 46 9.20 19.56 -2.16
C LEU A 46 8.00 20.50 -2.32
N THR A 47 6.82 20.13 -1.79
CA THR A 47 5.56 20.85 -1.99
C THR A 47 5.16 21.75 -0.82
N GLY A 48 5.65 21.46 0.40
CA GLY A 48 5.29 22.19 1.61
C GLY A 48 3.78 22.11 1.89
N LEU A 49 3.14 23.26 2.08
CA LEU A 49 1.69 23.35 2.31
C LEU A 49 0.86 23.37 1.01
N ASN A 50 1.51 23.46 -0.16
CA ASN A 50 0.83 23.58 -1.46
C ASN A 50 0.45 22.22 -2.05
N GLN A 51 -0.24 21.40 -1.26
CA GLN A 51 -0.64 20.04 -1.63
C GLN A 51 -2.16 19.88 -1.63
N LYS A 52 -2.66 19.02 -2.52
CA LYS A 52 -4.05 18.62 -2.64
C LYS A 52 -4.13 17.10 -2.58
N VAL A 53 -5.17 16.61 -1.91
CA VAL A 53 -5.48 15.18 -1.86
C VAL A 53 -6.82 14.98 -2.56
N GLY A 54 -6.82 14.13 -3.57
CA GLY A 54 -8.02 13.65 -4.27
C GLY A 54 -7.94 12.15 -4.48
N ASN A 55 -8.71 11.63 -5.43
CA ASN A 55 -8.65 10.22 -5.84
C ASN A 55 -8.25 10.11 -7.30
N PHE A 56 -7.62 9.00 -7.68
CA PHE A 56 -7.45 8.66 -9.09
C PHE A 56 -8.83 8.33 -9.72
N PRO A 57 -9.03 8.61 -11.02
CA PRO A 57 -10.31 8.36 -11.68
C PRO A 57 -10.77 6.90 -11.54
N GLY A 58 -12.00 6.70 -11.05
CA GLY A 58 -12.62 5.37 -10.97
C GLY A 58 -12.03 4.42 -9.90
N VAL A 59 -11.28 4.94 -8.92
CA VAL A 59 -10.73 4.16 -7.80
C VAL A 59 -10.77 4.93 -6.48
N THR A 60 -10.68 4.21 -5.36
CA THR A 60 -10.55 4.78 -4.00
C THR A 60 -9.10 4.97 -3.57
N VAL A 61 -8.17 5.06 -4.53
CA VAL A 61 -6.74 5.25 -4.24
C VAL A 61 -6.44 6.74 -4.16
N ASP A 62 -5.84 7.16 -3.04
CA ASP A 62 -5.46 8.54 -2.79
C ASP A 62 -4.48 9.04 -3.87
N ARG A 63 -4.81 10.17 -4.49
CA ARG A 63 -3.98 10.93 -5.43
C ARG A 63 -3.51 12.20 -4.72
N LYS A 64 -2.24 12.27 -4.34
CA LYS A 64 -1.65 13.48 -3.75
C LYS A 64 -0.88 14.25 -4.81
N THR A 65 -1.28 15.49 -5.06
CA THR A 65 -0.57 16.38 -5.98
C THR A 65 -0.15 17.65 -5.26
N GLY A 66 0.92 18.29 -5.70
CA GLY A 66 1.36 19.54 -5.09
C GLY A 66 2.29 20.33 -6.00
N MET A 67 2.34 21.63 -5.77
CA MET A 67 3.17 22.54 -6.56
C MET A 67 4.54 22.69 -5.91
N ALA A 68 5.61 22.43 -6.67
CA ALA A 68 6.98 22.62 -6.23
C ALA A 68 7.68 23.72 -7.03
N GLN A 69 8.58 24.44 -6.37
CA GLN A 69 9.46 25.42 -7.00
C GLN A 69 10.83 24.79 -7.23
N LEU A 70 11.22 24.64 -8.49
CA LEU A 70 12.45 23.94 -8.88
C LEU A 70 13.67 24.88 -8.89
N GLY A 71 13.45 26.17 -9.10
CA GLY A 71 14.50 27.20 -9.10
C GLY A 71 14.05 28.45 -9.84
N GLY A 72 14.39 29.64 -9.32
CA GLY A 72 13.93 30.92 -9.87
C GLY A 72 12.40 30.97 -9.99
N GLN A 73 11.90 31.26 -11.19
CA GLN A 73 10.46 31.30 -11.48
C GLN A 73 9.87 29.97 -12.01
N ARG A 74 10.67 28.90 -12.14
CA ARG A 74 10.18 27.60 -12.65
C ARG A 74 9.40 26.84 -11.58
N ARG A 75 8.20 26.39 -11.97
CA ARG A 75 7.29 25.58 -11.15
C ARG A 75 7.03 24.24 -11.83
N ALA A 76 6.69 23.26 -11.01
CA ALA A 76 6.35 21.90 -11.41
C ALA A 76 5.17 21.39 -10.58
N GLU A 77 4.33 20.57 -11.19
CA GLU A 77 3.33 19.77 -10.47
C GLU A 77 3.96 18.42 -10.13
N ILE A 78 3.96 18.08 -8.85
CA ILE A 78 4.46 16.80 -8.36
C ILE A 78 3.26 15.94 -7.98
N ILE A 79 3.24 14.71 -8.48
CA ILE A 79 2.27 13.68 -8.13
C ILE A 79 2.99 12.63 -7.27
N ASP A 80 2.47 12.33 -6.09
CA ASP A 80 2.95 11.24 -5.24
C ASP A 80 2.23 9.94 -5.68
N LEU A 81 2.93 9.05 -6.36
CA LEU A 81 2.37 7.74 -6.71
C LEU A 81 2.39 6.81 -5.48
N PRO A 82 1.46 5.85 -5.34
CA PRO A 82 1.55 4.84 -4.29
C PRO A 82 2.90 4.10 -4.29
N GLY A 83 3.32 3.60 -3.14
CA GLY A 83 4.56 2.84 -3.07
C GLY A 83 4.40 1.49 -3.77
N THR A 84 5.31 1.14 -4.67
CA THR A 84 5.29 -0.16 -5.38
C THR A 84 6.67 -0.84 -5.36
N TYR A 85 6.68 -2.17 -5.43
CA TYR A 85 7.92 -2.94 -5.54
C TYR A 85 8.32 -3.25 -6.98
N SER A 86 7.37 -3.31 -7.90
CA SER A 86 7.60 -3.57 -9.31
C SER A 86 6.45 -3.01 -10.16
N LEU A 87 6.62 -3.04 -11.47
CA LEU A 87 5.55 -2.72 -12.42
C LEU A 87 4.60 -3.90 -12.67
N TYR A 88 4.60 -4.93 -11.82
CA TYR A 88 3.67 -6.05 -11.89
C TYR A 88 2.66 -5.95 -10.76
N PRO A 89 1.48 -5.34 -11.00
CA PRO A 89 0.55 -4.98 -9.95
C PRO A 89 -0.07 -6.22 -9.28
N LYS A 90 -0.06 -6.22 -7.96
CA LYS A 90 -0.73 -7.22 -7.09
C LYS A 90 -1.88 -6.64 -6.28
N SER A 91 -2.05 -5.32 -6.33
CA SER A 91 -3.07 -4.58 -5.61
C SER A 91 -3.67 -3.49 -6.50
N LEU A 92 -4.82 -2.95 -6.09
CA LEU A 92 -5.46 -1.83 -6.78
C LEU A 92 -4.57 -0.59 -6.81
N ASP A 93 -3.82 -0.33 -5.73
CA ASP A 93 -2.90 0.80 -5.62
C ASP A 93 -1.76 0.69 -6.65
N GLU A 94 -1.23 -0.51 -6.86
CA GLU A 94 -0.21 -0.77 -7.88
C GLU A 94 -0.80 -0.77 -9.29
N GLN A 95 -2.06 -1.21 -9.46
CA GLN A 95 -2.74 -1.21 -10.77
C GLN A 95 -2.90 0.22 -11.31
N VAL A 96 -3.17 1.20 -10.44
CA VAL A 96 -3.24 2.62 -10.82
C VAL A 96 -1.92 3.12 -11.40
N ILE A 97 -0.79 2.66 -10.86
CA ILE A 97 0.54 3.03 -11.35
C ILE A 97 0.76 2.44 -12.75
N ALA A 98 0.39 1.17 -12.96
CA ALA A 98 0.46 0.53 -14.27
C ALA A 98 -0.44 1.25 -15.29
N ASP A 99 -1.70 1.53 -14.93
CA ASP A 99 -2.64 2.25 -15.80
C ASP A 99 -2.13 3.65 -16.18
N LEU A 100 -1.48 4.35 -15.25
CA LEU A 100 -0.92 5.69 -15.46
C LEU A 100 0.36 5.66 -16.30
N LEU A 101 1.31 4.77 -16.00
CA LEU A 101 2.61 4.73 -16.67
C LEU A 101 2.58 4.03 -18.03
N TYR A 102 1.58 3.18 -18.29
CA TYR A 102 1.47 2.48 -19.57
C TYR A 102 0.64 3.21 -20.60
N ASN A 103 -0.08 4.26 -20.20
CA ASN A 103 -0.88 5.07 -21.09
C ASN A 103 -0.26 6.48 -21.24
N PRO A 104 0.53 6.74 -22.30
CA PRO A 104 1.08 8.06 -22.61
C PRO A 104 0.02 9.16 -22.79
N GLU A 105 -1.22 8.79 -23.11
CA GLU A 105 -2.33 9.74 -23.28
C GLU A 105 -3.03 10.07 -21.96
N SER A 106 -2.61 9.45 -20.85
CA SER A 106 -3.16 9.72 -19.53
C SER A 106 -2.96 11.18 -19.14
N ALA A 107 -4.01 11.80 -18.59
CA ALA A 107 -3.96 13.17 -18.09
C ALA A 107 -2.93 13.35 -16.95
N ASP A 108 -2.52 12.28 -16.29
CA ASP A 108 -1.52 12.29 -15.21
C ASP A 108 -0.17 11.69 -15.64
N TYR A 109 0.05 11.46 -16.94
CA TYR A 109 1.32 10.93 -17.43
C TYR A 109 2.48 11.89 -17.09
N PRO A 110 3.57 11.41 -16.46
CA PRO A 110 4.66 12.26 -16.03
C PRO A 110 5.63 12.58 -17.17
N ASP A 111 6.18 13.80 -17.19
CA ASP A 111 7.28 14.16 -18.08
C ASP A 111 8.58 13.45 -17.68
N PHE A 112 8.78 13.27 -16.36
CA PHE A 112 9.87 12.47 -15.80
C PHE A 112 9.53 11.96 -14.39
N VAL A 113 10.27 10.95 -13.94
CA VAL A 113 10.08 10.31 -12.64
C VAL A 113 11.24 10.61 -11.69
N VAL A 114 10.95 10.83 -10.42
CA VAL A 114 11.96 10.81 -9.36
C VAL A 114 11.79 9.51 -8.59
N VAL A 115 12.74 8.60 -8.78
CA VAL A 115 12.72 7.27 -8.18
C VAL A 115 13.41 7.35 -6.83
N THR A 116 12.62 7.27 -5.75
CA THR A 116 13.12 7.31 -4.37
C THR A 116 13.57 5.92 -3.93
N VAL A 117 14.88 5.77 -3.75
CA VAL A 117 15.55 4.49 -3.44
C VAL A 117 16.13 4.52 -2.03
N ASP A 118 15.97 3.42 -1.29
CA ASP A 118 16.56 3.24 0.04
C ASP A 118 18.03 2.82 -0.07
N ALA A 119 18.95 3.71 0.30
CA ALA A 119 20.40 3.46 0.29
C ALA A 119 20.81 2.25 1.15
N SER A 120 20.03 1.93 2.18
CA SER A 120 20.30 0.79 3.06
C SER A 120 19.89 -0.56 2.45
N ASN A 121 19.13 -0.55 1.34
CA ASN A 121 18.66 -1.74 0.63
C ASN A 121 18.57 -1.50 -0.89
N LEU A 122 19.69 -1.06 -1.48
CA LEU A 122 19.80 -0.73 -2.90
C LEU A 122 19.33 -1.87 -3.82
N ARG A 123 19.74 -3.12 -3.54
CA ARG A 123 19.41 -4.30 -4.36
C ARG A 123 17.92 -4.44 -4.65
N ARG A 124 17.08 -4.30 -3.61
CA ARG A 124 15.63 -4.41 -3.76
C ARG A 124 15.05 -3.20 -4.49
N SER A 125 15.57 -2.00 -4.20
CA SER A 125 15.02 -0.76 -4.76
C SER A 125 15.39 -0.51 -6.21
N LEU A 126 16.54 -0.99 -6.66
CA LEU A 126 16.96 -0.89 -8.06
C LEU A 126 16.12 -1.76 -9.01
N LEU A 127 15.38 -2.76 -8.51
CA LEU A 127 14.46 -3.53 -9.36
C LEU A 127 13.42 -2.61 -10.01
N LEU A 128 12.72 -1.81 -9.20
CA LEU A 128 11.72 -0.86 -9.72
C LEU A 128 12.35 0.18 -10.64
N PHE A 129 13.53 0.70 -10.27
CA PHE A 129 14.27 1.64 -11.11
C PHE A 129 14.56 1.02 -12.50
N SER A 130 15.05 -0.23 -12.54
CA SER A 130 15.39 -0.91 -13.79
C SER A 130 14.19 -1.04 -14.74
N GLN A 131 12.99 -1.25 -14.20
CA GLN A 131 11.77 -1.37 -14.98
C GLN A 131 11.30 -0.01 -15.51
N LEU A 132 11.41 1.05 -14.70
CA LEU A 132 11.10 2.42 -15.13
C LEU A 132 12.09 2.92 -16.19
N ALA A 133 13.36 2.56 -16.05
CA ALA A 133 14.39 2.85 -17.04
C ALA A 133 14.08 2.14 -18.37
N ASP A 134 13.74 0.86 -18.31
CA ASP A 134 13.37 0.10 -19.51
C ASP A 134 12.05 0.55 -20.13
N LEU A 135 11.14 1.21 -19.40
CA LEU A 135 9.98 1.89 -19.99
C LEU A 135 10.36 3.12 -20.83
N GLY A 136 11.59 3.62 -20.69
CA GLY A 136 12.07 4.80 -21.40
C GLY A 136 11.59 6.10 -20.78
N LEU A 137 11.21 6.10 -19.50
CA LEU A 137 10.86 7.31 -18.76
C LEU A 137 12.15 8.02 -18.33
N PRO A 138 12.30 9.34 -18.57
CA PRO A 138 13.38 10.10 -17.98
C PRO A 138 13.31 10.01 -16.46
N ALA A 139 14.43 9.73 -15.80
CA ALA A 139 14.45 9.40 -14.38
C ALA A 139 15.56 10.15 -13.63
N ILE A 140 15.27 10.51 -12.37
CA ILE A 140 16.26 10.94 -11.37
C ILE A 140 16.26 9.90 -10.26
N LEU A 141 17.44 9.44 -9.84
CA LEU A 141 17.55 8.57 -8.68
C LEU A 141 17.73 9.40 -7.40
N GLY A 142 16.68 9.44 -6.57
CA GLY A 142 16.74 10.04 -5.23
C GLY A 142 17.19 9.00 -4.21
N LEU A 143 18.49 8.96 -3.91
CA LEU A 143 19.09 8.00 -2.99
C LEU A 143 18.87 8.46 -1.53
N ASN A 144 17.80 7.97 -0.90
CA ASN A 144 17.38 8.37 0.44
C ASN A 144 17.93 7.42 1.54
N MET A 145 17.76 7.80 2.82
CA MET A 145 18.25 7.03 3.98
C MET A 145 19.77 6.79 4.00
N THR A 146 20.53 7.77 3.49
CA THR A 146 22.00 7.75 3.45
C THR A 146 22.62 7.67 4.85
N ASP A 147 21.96 8.19 5.88
CA ASP A 147 22.37 8.04 7.28
C ASP A 147 22.26 6.60 7.78
N VAL A 148 21.14 5.93 7.49
CA VAL A 148 20.94 4.51 7.84
C VAL A 148 21.94 3.61 7.10
N ALA A 149 22.22 3.91 5.83
CA ALA A 149 23.25 3.19 5.07
C ALA A 149 24.63 3.34 5.72
N ALA A 150 25.00 4.56 6.13
CA ALA A 150 26.26 4.83 6.81
C ALA A 150 26.35 4.14 8.18
N GLU A 151 25.27 4.10 8.95
CA GLU A 151 25.19 3.36 10.22
C GLU A 151 25.48 1.86 10.03
N ARG A 152 24.94 1.27 8.95
CA ARG A 152 25.19 -0.13 8.53
C ARG A 152 26.54 -0.35 7.85
N GLY A 153 27.38 0.68 7.73
CA GLY A 153 28.69 0.62 7.07
C GLY A 153 28.62 0.37 5.56
N ILE A 154 27.50 0.69 4.92
CA ILE A 154 27.32 0.63 3.47
C ILE A 154 27.86 1.93 2.89
N GLN A 155 28.93 1.84 2.10
CA GLN A 155 29.47 2.95 1.33
C GLN A 155 29.08 2.78 -0.14
N ILE A 156 28.59 3.85 -0.75
CA ILE A 156 28.07 3.86 -2.11
C ILE A 156 28.89 4.87 -2.91
N ASP A 157 29.53 4.40 -3.98
CA ASP A 157 30.25 5.26 -4.93
C ASP A 157 29.24 5.95 -5.87
N LEU A 158 28.88 7.19 -5.54
CA LEU A 158 27.88 7.97 -6.28
C LEU A 158 28.31 8.27 -7.72
N PRO A 159 29.54 8.77 -8.00
CA PRO A 159 30.01 8.97 -9.38
C PRO A 159 29.91 7.71 -10.25
N THR A 160 30.33 6.55 -9.72
CA THR A 160 30.26 5.30 -10.47
C THR A 160 28.81 4.88 -10.70
N LEU A 161 27.94 4.99 -9.68
CA LEU A 161 26.52 4.68 -9.82
C LEU A 161 25.81 5.56 -10.87
N GLU A 162 26.09 6.86 -10.87
CA GLU A 162 25.55 7.81 -11.84
C GLU A 162 26.00 7.48 -13.27
N ARG A 163 27.28 7.13 -13.45
CA ARG A 163 27.83 6.72 -14.75
C ARG A 163 27.18 5.43 -15.27
N GLU A 164 27.09 4.40 -14.42
CA GLU A 164 26.56 3.10 -14.83
C GLU A 164 25.04 3.15 -15.12
N LEU A 165 24.27 3.86 -14.30
CA LEU A 165 22.83 4.01 -14.52
C LEU A 165 22.50 4.98 -15.65
N GLY A 166 23.40 5.91 -15.97
CA GLY A 166 23.19 6.96 -16.97
C GLY A 166 22.09 7.94 -16.58
N VAL A 167 21.85 8.14 -15.28
CA VAL A 167 20.88 9.10 -14.73
C VAL A 167 21.47 9.87 -13.56
N PRO A 168 21.04 11.11 -13.30
CA PRO A 168 21.47 11.85 -12.13
C PRO A 168 21.12 11.12 -10.83
N VAL A 169 22.11 10.96 -9.95
CA VAL A 169 21.95 10.35 -8.63
C VAL A 169 22.12 11.41 -7.55
N VAL A 170 21.04 11.70 -6.82
CA VAL A 170 21.07 12.72 -5.76
C VAL A 170 20.98 12.02 -4.40
N PRO A 171 22.00 12.15 -3.53
CA PRO A 171 21.93 11.67 -2.15
C PRO A 171 21.00 12.56 -1.32
N LEU A 172 20.09 11.93 -0.58
CA LEU A 172 19.02 12.60 0.16
C LEU A 172 18.91 12.11 1.60
N ASN A 173 18.41 12.99 2.45
CA ASN A 173 17.73 12.63 3.69
C ASN A 173 16.41 13.38 3.76
N ALA A 174 15.34 12.74 3.29
CA ALA A 174 14.02 13.37 3.18
C ALA A 174 13.46 13.85 4.55
N ARG A 175 13.84 13.19 5.65
CA ARG A 175 13.40 13.58 7.00
C ARG A 175 14.12 14.83 7.49
N LYS A 176 15.42 14.95 7.23
CA LYS A 176 16.26 16.08 7.66
C LYS A 176 16.32 17.22 6.63
N GLY A 177 15.74 17.03 5.44
CA GLY A 177 15.77 18.02 4.35
C GLY A 177 17.12 18.12 3.62
N VAL A 178 18.05 17.19 3.85
CA VAL A 178 19.38 17.20 3.23
C VAL A 178 19.27 16.73 1.77
N GLY A 179 19.93 17.44 0.85
CA GLY A 179 19.98 17.12 -0.57
C GLY A 179 18.76 17.61 -1.39
N ILE A 180 17.73 18.16 -0.75
CA ILE A 180 16.52 18.67 -1.43
C ILE A 180 16.84 19.84 -2.38
N ALA A 181 17.77 20.72 -1.99
CA ALA A 181 18.20 21.83 -2.83
C ALA A 181 18.91 21.34 -4.11
N ALA A 182 19.80 20.35 -3.97
CA ALA A 182 20.46 19.72 -5.12
C ALA A 182 19.44 19.03 -6.03
N LEU A 183 18.48 18.30 -5.46
CA LEU A 183 17.42 17.66 -6.23
C LEU A 183 16.58 18.67 -7.02
N ARG A 184 16.21 19.81 -6.42
CA ARG A 184 15.48 20.88 -7.11
C ARG A 184 16.24 21.43 -8.31
N ILE A 185 17.55 21.61 -8.18
CA ILE A 185 18.43 22.06 -9.27
C ILE A 185 18.41 21.04 -10.42
N VAL A 186 18.63 19.75 -10.13
CA VAL A 186 18.61 18.69 -11.15
C VAL A 186 17.23 18.57 -11.82
N MET A 187 16.15 18.67 -11.04
CA MET A 187 14.78 18.69 -11.58
C MET A 187 14.53 19.90 -12.50
N ALA A 188 15.18 21.04 -12.23
CA ALA A 188 15.02 22.25 -13.03
C ALA A 188 15.67 22.15 -14.42
N GLU A 189 16.64 21.25 -14.61
CA GLU A 189 17.43 21.11 -15.85
C GLU A 189 16.64 20.46 -17.01
N ARG A 190 15.39 20.02 -16.79
CA ARG A 190 14.53 19.32 -17.77
C ARG A 190 15.25 18.12 -18.39
N LEU A 191 15.21 16.98 -17.68
CA LEU A 191 15.69 15.70 -18.21
C LEU A 191 14.74 15.22 -19.32
N ALA A 192 15.13 15.44 -20.57
CA ALA A 192 14.42 14.92 -21.74
C ALA A 192 14.97 13.56 -22.19
N THR A 193 16.12 13.14 -21.66
CA THR A 193 16.82 11.95 -22.12
C THR A 193 16.46 10.75 -21.22
N PRO A 194 15.97 9.64 -21.79
CA PRO A 194 15.77 8.41 -21.03
C PRO A 194 17.12 7.83 -20.58
N PRO A 195 17.13 6.95 -19.56
CA PRO A 195 18.34 6.29 -19.09
C PRO A 195 19.04 5.56 -20.24
N ALA A 196 20.37 5.69 -20.30
CA ALA A 196 21.18 5.03 -21.34
C ALA A 196 21.25 3.50 -21.14
N LEU A 197 21.21 3.05 -19.88
CA LEU A 197 21.29 1.65 -19.52
C LEU A 197 19.91 0.98 -19.69
N ARG A 198 19.83 0.01 -20.60
CA ARG A 198 18.71 -0.94 -20.68
C ARG A 198 19.05 -2.16 -19.87
N PHE A 199 18.14 -2.60 -19.01
CA PHE A 199 18.33 -3.80 -18.17
C PHE A 199 17.75 -5.05 -18.83
N TRP A 200 16.72 -4.87 -19.64
CA TRP A 200 16.04 -5.94 -20.34
C TRP A 200 16.28 -5.88 -21.85
N GLU A 201 16.49 -7.06 -22.44
CA GLU A 201 16.57 -7.27 -23.87
C GLU A 201 15.60 -8.39 -24.27
N PRO A 202 14.79 -8.20 -25.32
CA PRO A 202 13.85 -9.22 -25.76
C PRO A 202 14.57 -10.44 -26.33
N GLU A 203 14.17 -11.63 -25.90
CA GLU A 203 14.56 -12.89 -26.53
C GLU A 203 13.97 -12.99 -27.96
N ASP A 204 14.67 -13.69 -28.86
CA ASP A 204 14.32 -13.79 -30.28
C ASP A 204 12.91 -14.37 -30.52
N ASP A 205 12.48 -15.28 -29.67
CA ASP A 205 11.16 -15.93 -29.75
C ASP A 205 10.02 -14.99 -29.35
N LEU A 206 10.29 -14.03 -28.45
CA LEU A 206 9.35 -13.05 -27.94
C LEU A 206 9.27 -11.79 -28.81
N LEU A 207 10.34 -11.51 -29.55
CA LEU A 207 10.49 -10.29 -30.34
C LEU A 207 9.35 -10.10 -31.35
N THR A 208 8.87 -11.19 -31.95
CA THR A 208 7.79 -11.14 -32.95
C THR A 208 6.45 -10.77 -32.31
N LEU A 209 6.13 -11.37 -31.16
CA LEU A 209 4.94 -11.03 -30.37
C LEU A 209 4.98 -9.55 -29.96
N ILE A 210 6.09 -9.12 -29.36
CA ILE A 210 6.27 -7.75 -28.85
C ILE A 210 6.14 -6.72 -29.98
N ARG A 211 6.76 -6.96 -31.13
CA ARG A 211 6.70 -6.03 -32.27
C ARG A 211 5.30 -5.93 -32.88
N GLN A 212 4.52 -7.01 -32.87
CA GLN A 212 3.13 -6.98 -33.32
C GLN A 212 2.26 -6.12 -32.38
N ILE A 213 2.41 -6.30 -31.06
CA ILE A 213 1.74 -5.46 -30.05
C ILE A 213 2.14 -4.01 -30.22
N ARG A 214 3.45 -3.75 -30.34
CA ARG A 214 4.00 -2.41 -30.52
C ARG A 214 3.44 -1.72 -31.75
N TYR A 215 3.34 -2.42 -32.87
CA TYR A 215 2.78 -1.88 -34.11
C TYR A 215 1.28 -1.57 -33.99
N TYR A 216 0.50 -2.49 -33.42
CA TYR A 216 -0.95 -2.32 -33.28
C TYR A 216 -1.32 -1.13 -32.39
N PHE A 217 -0.65 -0.99 -31.24
CA PHE A 217 -0.91 0.08 -30.27
C PHE A 217 -0.04 1.33 -30.48
N ASN A 218 0.75 1.39 -31.56
CA ASN A 218 1.70 2.47 -31.83
C ASN A 218 2.61 2.81 -30.63
N LEU A 219 3.13 1.79 -29.96
CA LEU A 219 3.92 1.96 -28.74
C LEU A 219 5.35 2.39 -29.07
N HIS A 220 5.91 3.17 -28.16
CA HIS A 220 7.20 3.81 -28.34
C HIS A 220 8.36 2.88 -27.97
N ASN A 221 8.04 1.78 -27.26
CA ASN A 221 9.00 0.93 -26.60
C ASN A 221 8.55 -0.55 -26.59
N ASP A 222 9.50 -1.45 -26.80
CA ASP A 222 9.32 -2.89 -26.78
C ASP A 222 8.98 -3.40 -25.37
N TYR A 223 9.55 -2.80 -24.33
CA TYR A 223 9.26 -3.17 -22.94
C TYR A 223 7.83 -2.80 -22.51
N LEU A 224 7.30 -1.69 -23.03
CA LEU A 224 5.90 -1.32 -22.81
C LEU A 224 4.95 -2.34 -23.47
N ALA A 225 5.29 -2.78 -24.69
CA ALA A 225 4.55 -3.83 -25.38
C ALA A 225 4.59 -5.19 -24.64
N LEU A 226 5.72 -5.53 -24.00
CA LEU A 226 5.80 -6.68 -23.09
C LEU A 226 4.81 -6.54 -21.92
N HIS A 227 4.72 -5.37 -21.30
CA HIS A 227 3.77 -5.13 -20.22
C HIS A 227 2.31 -5.22 -20.66
N TYR A 228 1.98 -4.80 -21.89
CA TYR A 228 0.66 -5.05 -22.48
C TYR A 228 0.38 -6.55 -22.58
N ALA A 229 1.33 -7.36 -23.07
CA ALA A 229 1.19 -8.81 -23.14
C ALA A 229 0.96 -9.45 -21.75
N HIS A 230 1.64 -8.96 -20.72
CA HIS A 230 1.46 -9.45 -19.35
C HIS A 230 0.12 -9.04 -18.73
N GLN A 231 -0.33 -7.80 -18.99
CA GLN A 231 -1.30 -7.12 -18.13
C GLN A 231 -2.58 -6.68 -18.85
N PHE A 232 -2.77 -6.99 -20.13
CA PHE A 232 -3.94 -6.55 -20.93
C PHE A 232 -5.31 -6.77 -20.24
N ARG A 233 -5.43 -7.82 -19.42
CA ARG A 233 -6.66 -8.12 -18.67
C ARG A 233 -6.95 -7.14 -17.54
N GLY A 234 -5.92 -6.52 -16.97
CA GLY A 234 -6.00 -5.57 -15.87
C GLY A 234 -6.02 -4.10 -16.32
N LEU A 235 -5.45 -3.81 -17.49
CA LEU A 235 -5.37 -2.45 -18.03
C LEU A 235 -6.76 -1.90 -18.34
N ARG A 236 -7.12 -0.82 -17.65
CA ARG A 236 -8.49 -0.26 -17.70
C ARG A 236 -8.78 0.59 -18.92
N PHE A 237 -7.74 1.13 -19.53
CA PHE A 237 -7.84 1.99 -20.72
C PHE A 237 -7.97 1.20 -22.03
N LEU A 238 -7.74 -0.12 -22.01
CA LEU A 238 -7.92 -0.98 -23.19
C LEU A 238 -9.39 -1.29 -23.43
N SER A 239 -9.81 -1.26 -24.70
CA SER A 239 -11.14 -1.70 -25.12
C SER A 239 -11.28 -3.23 -25.04
N ASP A 240 -12.52 -3.73 -25.10
CA ASP A 240 -12.76 -5.18 -25.12
C ASP A 240 -12.21 -5.83 -26.40
N ASP A 241 -12.18 -5.11 -27.53
CA ASP A 241 -11.58 -5.57 -28.79
C ASP A 241 -10.06 -5.66 -28.67
N ASP A 242 -9.41 -4.65 -28.07
CA ASP A 242 -7.95 -4.66 -27.80
C ASP A 242 -7.55 -5.85 -26.94
N ARG A 243 -8.36 -6.16 -25.92
CA ARG A 243 -8.15 -7.30 -25.03
C ARG A 243 -8.31 -8.62 -25.76
N ALA A 244 -9.30 -8.73 -26.64
CA ALA A 244 -9.51 -9.92 -27.46
C ALA A 244 -8.32 -10.14 -28.42
N TYR A 245 -7.83 -9.07 -29.05
CA TYR A 245 -6.65 -9.12 -29.91
C TYR A 245 -5.39 -9.58 -29.15
N LEU A 246 -5.12 -8.99 -27.98
CA LEU A 246 -3.98 -9.39 -27.14
C LEU A 246 -4.12 -10.82 -26.62
N GLN A 247 -5.34 -11.28 -26.31
CA GLN A 247 -5.60 -12.68 -25.94
C GLN A 247 -5.27 -13.63 -27.10
N GLU A 248 -5.74 -13.35 -28.31
CA GLU A 248 -5.44 -14.17 -29.49
C GLU A 248 -3.94 -14.24 -29.77
N LEU A 249 -3.25 -13.10 -29.67
CA LEU A 249 -1.81 -13.00 -29.89
C LEU A 249 -1.03 -13.81 -28.83
N THR A 250 -1.35 -13.63 -27.56
CA THR A 250 -0.69 -14.36 -26.47
C THR A 250 -0.92 -15.87 -26.56
N ASP A 251 -2.11 -16.31 -26.97
CA ASP A 251 -2.42 -17.73 -27.19
C ASP A 251 -1.66 -18.30 -28.40
N LYS A 252 -1.58 -17.54 -29.51
CA LYS A 252 -0.85 -17.93 -30.73
C LYS A 252 0.64 -18.19 -30.47
N TYR A 253 1.28 -17.33 -29.70
CA TYR A 253 2.70 -17.46 -29.35
C TYR A 253 2.94 -18.23 -28.05
N LYS A 254 1.90 -18.81 -27.43
CA LYS A 254 1.98 -19.56 -26.17
C LYS A 254 2.69 -18.78 -25.06
N PHE A 255 2.36 -17.50 -24.93
CA PHE A 255 2.98 -16.61 -23.96
C PHE A 255 2.54 -16.94 -22.53
N ASP A 256 3.43 -17.55 -21.74
CA ASP A 256 3.22 -17.73 -20.30
C ASP A 256 3.71 -16.50 -19.52
N SER A 257 2.77 -15.64 -19.15
CA SER A 257 3.04 -14.43 -18.36
C SER A 257 3.79 -14.71 -17.05
N THR A 258 3.52 -15.83 -16.38
CA THR A 258 4.12 -16.12 -15.06
C THR A 258 5.58 -16.57 -15.21
N ALA A 259 5.85 -17.45 -16.16
CA ALA A 259 7.20 -17.93 -16.44
C ALA A 259 8.08 -16.76 -16.93
N ARG A 260 7.58 -15.97 -17.89
CA ARG A 260 8.31 -14.83 -18.46
C ARG A 260 8.59 -13.73 -17.45
N GLN A 261 7.64 -13.44 -16.55
CA GLN A 261 7.85 -12.50 -15.45
C GLN A 261 8.97 -12.98 -14.50
N ALA A 262 9.02 -14.29 -14.22
CA ALA A 262 10.05 -14.85 -13.35
C ALA A 262 11.45 -14.79 -13.99
N GLU A 263 11.55 -15.15 -15.26
CA GLU A 263 12.78 -15.06 -16.07
C GLU A 263 13.32 -13.62 -16.09
N GLU A 264 12.46 -12.65 -16.43
CA GLU A 264 12.82 -11.22 -16.42
C GLU A 264 13.33 -10.78 -15.04
N THR A 265 12.60 -11.13 -13.98
CA THR A 265 12.95 -10.74 -12.61
C THR A 265 14.32 -11.30 -12.22
N ILE A 266 14.61 -12.56 -12.55
CA ILE A 266 15.91 -13.19 -12.28
C ILE A 266 17.03 -12.50 -13.05
N ALA A 267 16.84 -12.25 -14.35
CA ALA A 267 17.82 -11.57 -15.19
C ALA A 267 18.15 -10.16 -14.68
N ARG A 268 17.11 -9.39 -14.30
CA ARG A 268 17.26 -8.06 -13.69
C ARG A 268 18.07 -8.11 -12.40
N TYR A 269 17.75 -9.05 -11.51
CA TYR A 269 18.53 -9.21 -10.28
C TYR A 269 19.97 -9.64 -10.55
N GLY A 270 20.25 -10.39 -11.62
CA GLY A 270 21.61 -10.69 -12.06
C GLY A 270 22.39 -9.40 -12.34
N ARG A 271 21.88 -8.57 -13.26
CA ARG A 271 22.51 -7.30 -13.67
C ARG A 271 22.62 -6.28 -12.54
N ILE A 272 21.60 -6.20 -11.67
CA ILE A 272 21.65 -5.35 -10.47
C ILE A 272 22.75 -5.80 -9.52
N ASN A 273 22.96 -7.12 -9.35
CA ASN A 273 24.02 -7.60 -8.47
C ASN A 273 25.41 -7.28 -9.03
N GLU A 274 25.60 -7.41 -10.35
CA GLU A 274 26.85 -7.01 -11.03
C GLU A 274 27.14 -5.53 -10.79
N LEU A 275 26.16 -4.64 -11.02
CA LEU A 275 26.28 -3.21 -10.73
C LEU A 275 26.64 -2.93 -9.27
N LEU A 276 25.99 -3.63 -8.33
CA LEU A 276 26.22 -3.41 -6.91
C LEU A 276 27.58 -3.90 -6.42
N LEU A 277 28.18 -4.90 -7.07
CA LEU A 277 29.53 -5.35 -6.75
C LEU A 277 30.58 -4.27 -7.05
N GLU A 278 30.33 -3.43 -8.05
CA GLU A 278 31.23 -2.33 -8.42
C GLU A 278 30.97 -1.07 -7.58
N VAL A 279 29.71 -0.78 -7.27
CA VAL A 279 29.30 0.49 -6.64
C VAL A 279 29.32 0.44 -5.11
N VAL A 280 29.03 -0.72 -4.50
CA VAL A 280 28.77 -0.82 -3.06
C VAL A 280 29.91 -1.53 -2.35
N THR A 281 30.51 -0.83 -1.39
CA THR A 281 31.49 -1.40 -0.46
C THR A 281 30.89 -1.50 0.94
N VAL A 282 30.86 -2.71 1.50
CA VAL A 282 30.38 -2.94 2.87
C VAL A 282 31.59 -2.99 3.81
N THR A 283 31.83 -1.88 4.51
CA THR A 283 32.98 -1.71 5.42
C THR A 283 32.76 -2.31 6.81
N ARG A 284 31.49 -2.52 7.20
CA ARG A 284 31.11 -3.20 8.44
C ARG A 284 30.28 -4.42 8.10
N THR A 285 30.88 -5.60 8.14
CA THR A 285 30.11 -6.83 8.38
C THR A 285 29.63 -6.75 9.83
N GLU A 286 28.34 -6.48 10.07
CA GLU A 286 27.78 -6.54 11.42
C GLU A 286 27.99 -7.97 11.97
N GLN A 287 29.05 -8.16 12.75
CA GLN A 287 29.33 -9.44 13.43
C GLN A 287 28.28 -9.74 14.53
N ARG A 288 27.45 -8.77 14.89
CA ARG A 288 26.40 -8.91 15.91
C ARG A 288 25.05 -8.91 15.23
N GLU A 289 24.30 -10.01 15.39
CA GLU A 289 22.89 -10.05 14.98
C GLU A 289 22.13 -8.84 15.57
N PRO A 290 21.39 -8.09 14.74
CA PRO A 290 20.59 -6.97 15.23
C PRO A 290 19.59 -7.46 16.28
N VAL A 291 19.30 -6.61 17.27
CA VAL A 291 18.42 -6.97 18.40
C VAL A 291 17.05 -7.45 17.92
N SER A 292 16.55 -6.91 16.80
CA SER A 292 15.31 -7.38 16.16
C SER A 292 15.38 -8.87 15.83
N ASN A 293 16.47 -9.37 15.24
CA ASN A 293 16.58 -10.78 14.85
C ASN A 293 16.55 -11.71 16.06
N ARG A 294 17.12 -11.27 17.20
CA ARG A 294 17.04 -12.03 18.46
C ARG A 294 15.62 -12.09 19.00
N ILE A 295 14.91 -10.97 18.96
CA ILE A 295 13.51 -10.89 19.35
C ILE A 295 12.65 -11.76 18.42
N ASP A 296 12.88 -11.68 17.11
CA ASP A 296 12.15 -12.45 16.10
C ASP A 296 12.31 -13.95 16.33
N ARG A 297 13.53 -14.42 16.66
CA ARG A 297 13.78 -15.84 16.98
C ARG A 297 12.88 -16.36 18.10
N VAL A 298 12.57 -15.52 19.09
CA VAL A 298 11.69 -15.87 20.21
C VAL A 298 10.22 -15.74 19.80
N LEU A 299 9.85 -14.61 19.19
CA LEU A 299 8.46 -14.29 18.82
C LEU A 299 7.91 -15.18 17.71
N THR A 300 8.74 -15.65 16.78
CA THR A 300 8.33 -16.52 15.66
C THR A 300 8.66 -17.99 15.90
N HIS A 301 9.03 -18.37 17.12
CA HIS A 301 9.33 -19.76 17.43
C HIS A 301 8.06 -20.63 17.28
N LYS A 302 8.20 -21.85 16.76
CA LYS A 302 7.10 -22.79 16.45
C LYS A 302 6.12 -23.10 17.59
N VAL A 303 6.53 -22.92 18.84
CA VAL A 303 5.71 -23.18 20.05
C VAL A 303 5.60 -21.92 20.90
N PHE A 304 6.74 -21.39 21.39
CA PHE A 304 6.78 -20.15 22.16
C PHE A 304 6.17 -18.93 21.43
N GLY A 305 6.21 -18.87 20.10
CA GLY A 305 5.55 -17.79 19.35
C GLY A 305 4.04 -17.78 19.57
N TYR A 306 3.37 -18.95 19.52
CA TYR A 306 1.94 -19.05 19.78
C TYR A 306 1.61 -18.75 21.25
N LEU A 307 2.48 -19.19 22.18
CA LEU A 307 2.29 -18.92 23.62
C LEU A 307 2.43 -17.43 23.93
N ILE A 308 3.46 -16.77 23.41
CA ILE A 308 3.66 -15.33 23.57
C ILE A 308 2.52 -14.56 22.90
N PHE A 309 2.07 -14.99 21.73
CA PHE A 309 0.92 -14.39 21.07
C PHE A 309 -0.34 -14.45 21.92
N LEU A 310 -0.68 -15.61 22.49
CA LEU A 310 -1.80 -15.75 23.42
C LEU A 310 -1.60 -14.91 24.68
N ALA A 311 -0.38 -14.84 25.22
CA ALA A 311 -0.09 -14.02 26.39
C ALA A 311 -0.25 -12.52 26.11
N VAL A 312 0.24 -12.02 24.97
CA VAL A 312 0.05 -10.62 24.55
C VAL A 312 -1.42 -10.31 24.35
N LEU A 313 -2.17 -11.20 23.69
CA LEU A 313 -3.60 -11.03 23.49
C LEU A 313 -4.36 -11.03 24.82
N PHE A 314 -4.01 -11.94 25.74
CA PHE A 314 -4.56 -11.97 27.10
C PHE A 314 -4.30 -10.68 27.86
N LEU A 315 -3.06 -10.20 27.86
CA LEU A 315 -2.69 -8.93 28.53
C LEU A 315 -3.42 -7.74 27.92
N LEU A 316 -3.55 -7.70 26.59
CA LEU A 316 -4.32 -6.67 25.89
C LEU A 316 -5.78 -6.69 26.33
N PHE A 317 -6.43 -7.86 26.35
CA PHE A 317 -7.80 -7.97 26.81
C PHE A 317 -7.97 -7.58 28.27
N GLN A 318 -7.09 -8.07 29.14
CA GLN A 318 -7.09 -7.75 30.56
C GLN A 318 -6.94 -6.25 30.80
N ALA A 319 -6.00 -5.60 30.08
CA ALA A 319 -5.79 -4.16 30.18
C ALA A 319 -7.01 -3.37 29.67
N ILE A 320 -7.60 -3.76 28.54
CA ILE A 320 -8.80 -3.10 28.01
C ILE A 320 -9.94 -3.18 29.02
N PHE A 321 -10.26 -4.37 29.55
CA PHE A 321 -11.35 -4.49 30.50
C PHE A 321 -11.05 -3.77 31.81
N ALA A 322 -9.86 -3.95 32.39
CA ALA A 322 -9.53 -3.34 33.68
C ALA A 322 -9.47 -1.80 33.60
N TRP A 323 -8.90 -1.25 32.54
CA TRP A 323 -8.70 0.20 32.43
C TRP A 323 -9.91 0.92 31.83
N ALA A 324 -10.73 0.26 31.01
CA ALA A 324 -11.94 0.88 30.46
C ALA A 324 -13.05 1.04 31.52
N GLN A 325 -13.12 0.20 32.57
CA GLN A 325 -14.16 0.34 33.60
C GLN A 325 -14.17 1.72 34.25
N TYR A 326 -13.01 2.27 34.62
CA TYR A 326 -12.95 3.57 35.29
C TYR A 326 -13.63 4.71 34.49
N PRO A 327 -13.27 4.98 33.22
CA PRO A 327 -13.98 6.00 32.43
C PRO A 327 -15.42 5.60 32.07
N MET A 328 -15.73 4.30 31.95
CA MET A 328 -17.11 3.83 31.74
C MET A 328 -18.01 4.22 32.91
N ASP A 329 -17.58 3.97 34.14
CA ASP A 329 -18.32 4.28 35.36
C ASP A 329 -18.49 5.80 35.54
N LEU A 330 -17.47 6.60 35.18
CA LEU A 330 -17.58 8.06 35.19
C LEU A 330 -18.64 8.58 34.21
N ILE A 331 -18.71 7.99 33.02
CA ILE A 331 -19.75 8.34 32.03
C ILE A 331 -21.12 7.92 32.55
N ASP A 332 -21.26 6.70 33.09
CA ASP A 332 -22.52 6.19 33.62
C ASP A 332 -23.03 7.06 34.78
N GLN A 333 -22.16 7.38 35.75
CA GLN A 333 -22.49 8.26 36.87
C GLN A 333 -22.80 9.69 36.41
N GLY A 334 -22.05 10.22 35.43
CA GLY A 334 -22.30 11.55 34.86
C GLY A 334 -23.67 11.64 34.19
N ILE A 335 -24.04 10.60 33.44
CA ILE A 335 -25.34 10.52 32.75
C ILE A 335 -26.47 10.29 33.75
N ALA A 336 -26.27 9.44 34.76
CA ALA A 336 -27.22 9.26 35.85
C ALA A 336 -27.45 10.56 36.63
N GLY A 337 -26.38 11.32 36.92
CA GLY A 337 -26.45 12.63 37.56
C GLY A 337 -27.19 13.66 36.72
N LEU A 338 -26.94 13.71 35.42
CA LEU A 338 -27.67 14.58 34.49
C LEU A 338 -29.16 14.22 34.42
N ASN A 339 -29.47 12.92 34.36
CA ASN A 339 -30.86 12.44 34.37
C ASN A 339 -31.57 12.83 35.68
N ALA A 340 -30.92 12.66 36.83
CA ALA A 340 -31.48 13.04 38.12
C ALA A 340 -31.76 14.55 38.19
N LEU A 341 -30.82 15.39 37.73
CA LEU A 341 -30.99 16.85 37.66
C LEU A 341 -32.15 17.28 36.75
N LEU A 342 -32.32 16.62 35.60
CA LEU A 342 -33.42 16.93 34.68
C LEU A 342 -34.77 16.56 35.27
N GLN A 343 -34.87 15.39 35.92
CA GLN A 343 -36.11 14.94 36.55
C GLN A 343 -36.46 15.74 37.82
N SER A 344 -35.48 16.29 38.54
CA SER A 344 -35.73 17.10 39.73
C SER A 344 -36.18 18.53 39.42
N ASN A 345 -35.75 19.12 38.30
CA ASN A 345 -36.04 20.51 37.96
C ASN A 345 -37.21 20.67 36.97
N PHE A 346 -37.52 19.65 36.17
CA PHE A 346 -38.51 19.74 35.11
C PHE A 346 -39.46 18.52 35.12
N HIS A 347 -40.74 18.77 34.89
CA HIS A 347 -41.76 17.72 34.80
C HIS A 347 -42.52 17.81 33.48
N GLY A 348 -42.84 16.65 32.89
CA GLY A 348 -43.67 16.56 31.70
C GLY A 348 -43.36 15.34 30.81
N PRO A 349 -44.21 15.05 29.80
CA PRO A 349 -43.99 13.94 28.88
C PRO A 349 -42.70 14.09 28.06
N LEU A 350 -42.33 15.32 27.68
CA LEU A 350 -41.09 15.62 26.95
C LEU A 350 -39.82 15.32 27.77
N VAL A 351 -39.85 15.63 29.08
CA VAL A 351 -38.73 15.34 29.98
C VAL A 351 -38.55 13.83 30.15
N ARG A 352 -39.65 13.07 30.25
CA ARG A 352 -39.61 11.61 30.27
C ARG A 352 -39.05 11.03 28.98
N LEU A 353 -39.49 11.50 27.81
CA LEU A 353 -38.92 11.08 26.53
C LEU A 353 -37.41 11.39 26.44
N LEU A 354 -36.98 12.54 26.94
CA LEU A 354 -35.57 12.93 26.92
C LEU A 354 -34.73 12.08 27.88
N THR A 355 -35.20 11.85 29.11
CA THR A 355 -34.44 11.15 30.16
C THR A 355 -34.47 9.63 29.99
N GLU A 356 -35.66 9.04 29.81
CA GLU A 356 -35.86 7.59 29.66
C GLU A 356 -35.61 7.09 28.24
N GLY A 357 -35.73 7.97 27.23
CA GLY A 357 -35.48 7.62 25.84
C GLY A 357 -34.08 8.04 25.38
N VAL A 358 -33.89 9.33 25.14
CA VAL A 358 -32.70 9.85 24.45
C VAL A 358 -31.43 9.73 25.30
N ILE A 359 -31.45 10.22 26.53
CA ILE A 359 -30.27 10.24 27.41
C ILE A 359 -29.90 8.83 27.87
N ALA A 360 -30.88 8.02 28.26
CA ALA A 360 -30.64 6.61 28.57
C ALA A 360 -30.06 5.84 27.37
N GLY A 361 -30.61 6.05 26.17
CA GLY A 361 -30.10 5.45 24.93
C GLY A 361 -28.68 5.92 24.57
N LEU A 362 -28.43 7.23 24.63
CA LEU A 362 -27.10 7.80 24.38
C LEU A 362 -26.08 7.32 25.42
N GLY A 363 -26.48 7.17 26.69
CA GLY A 363 -25.60 6.65 27.73
C GLY A 363 -25.17 5.23 27.48
N GLY A 364 -26.09 4.37 27.05
CA GLY A 364 -25.75 3.01 26.62
C GLY A 364 -24.71 2.96 25.51
N VAL A 365 -24.69 3.93 24.58
CA VAL A 365 -23.71 4.00 23.49
C VAL A 365 -22.39 4.64 23.92
N LEU A 366 -22.46 5.77 24.63
CA LEU A 366 -21.30 6.56 25.07
C LEU A 366 -20.39 5.76 26.01
N ILE A 367 -20.97 4.90 26.85
CA ILE A 367 -20.23 4.03 27.76
C ILE A 367 -19.23 3.15 27.00
N PHE A 368 -19.45 2.75 25.76
CA PHE A 368 -18.49 1.91 25.03
C PHE A 368 -17.30 2.67 24.42
N ILE A 369 -17.35 4.00 24.34
CA ILE A 369 -16.32 4.81 23.67
C ILE A 369 -14.92 4.62 24.29
N PRO A 370 -14.73 4.70 25.62
CA PRO A 370 -13.41 4.52 26.23
C PRO A 370 -12.79 3.16 25.92
N GLN A 371 -13.60 2.10 25.94
CA GLN A 371 -13.14 0.74 25.63
C GLN A 371 -12.66 0.62 24.17
N ILE A 372 -13.41 1.21 23.23
CA ILE A 372 -13.04 1.23 21.81
C ILE A 372 -11.76 2.06 21.60
N ALA A 373 -11.64 3.22 22.25
CA ALA A 373 -10.46 4.07 22.15
C ALA A 373 -9.19 3.37 22.64
N LEU A 374 -9.25 2.68 23.80
CA LEU A 374 -8.14 1.89 24.33
C LEU A 374 -7.76 0.73 23.41
N LEU A 375 -8.75 0.03 22.83
CA LEU A 375 -8.51 -1.02 21.85
C LEU A 375 -7.74 -0.49 20.63
N PHE A 376 -8.17 0.63 20.05
CA PHE A 376 -7.46 1.25 18.92
C PHE A 376 -6.06 1.72 19.30
N ALA A 377 -5.88 2.27 20.50
CA ALA A 377 -4.56 2.68 20.99
C ALA A 377 -3.61 1.47 21.09
N PHE A 378 -4.04 0.34 21.65
CA PHE A 378 -3.21 -0.86 21.74
C PHE A 378 -2.96 -1.50 20.37
N LEU A 379 -3.96 -1.52 19.48
CA LEU A 379 -3.75 -1.99 18.10
C LEU A 379 -2.72 -1.15 17.36
N ALA A 380 -2.76 0.18 17.51
CA ALA A 380 -1.78 1.08 16.93
C ALA A 380 -0.36 0.81 17.47
N VAL A 381 -0.22 0.58 18.79
CA VAL A 381 1.08 0.21 19.39
C VAL A 381 1.60 -1.13 18.83
N LEU A 382 0.74 -2.14 18.69
CA LEU A 382 1.13 -3.44 18.10
C LEU A 382 1.52 -3.32 16.62
N GLU A 383 0.90 -2.40 15.89
CA GLU A 383 1.22 -2.10 14.50
C GLU A 383 2.57 -1.37 14.39
N GLU A 384 2.78 -0.29 15.16
CA GLU A 384 4.01 0.51 15.15
C GLU A 384 5.25 -0.27 15.64
N THR A 385 5.08 -1.21 16.58
CA THR A 385 6.16 -2.10 17.04
C THR A 385 6.53 -3.20 16.03
N GLY A 386 5.78 -3.30 14.92
CA GLY A 386 5.95 -4.35 13.91
C GLY A 386 5.56 -5.75 14.40
N TYR A 387 4.90 -5.87 15.56
CA TYR A 387 4.47 -7.16 16.10
C TYR A 387 3.46 -7.85 15.17
N MET A 388 2.59 -7.08 14.53
CA MET A 388 1.59 -7.59 13.57
C MET A 388 2.21 -8.35 12.38
N ALA A 389 3.38 -7.92 11.89
CA ALA A 389 4.09 -8.62 10.82
C ALA A 389 4.56 -10.02 11.27
N ARG A 390 5.02 -10.14 12.53
CA ARG A 390 5.48 -11.40 13.13
C ARG A 390 4.32 -12.37 13.36
N VAL A 391 3.20 -11.86 13.89
CA VAL A 391 1.97 -12.63 14.10
C VAL A 391 1.45 -13.17 12.78
N THR A 392 1.42 -12.33 11.75
CA THR A 392 1.00 -12.73 10.40
C THR A 392 1.80 -13.94 9.91
N PHE A 393 3.13 -13.89 10.01
CA PHE A 393 3.99 -15.01 9.62
C PHE A 393 3.71 -16.29 10.42
N LEU A 394 3.56 -16.16 11.74
CA LEU A 394 3.25 -17.29 12.63
C LEU A 394 1.89 -17.94 12.29
N MET A 395 0.91 -17.13 11.93
CA MET A 395 -0.47 -17.56 11.69
C MET A 395 -0.73 -18.06 10.27
N ASP A 396 0.17 -17.75 9.33
CA ASP A 396 0.03 -18.10 7.93
C ASP A 396 -0.17 -19.61 7.73
N LYS A 397 0.59 -20.44 8.46
CA LYS A 397 0.45 -21.90 8.44
C LYS A 397 -0.95 -22.38 8.83
N LEU A 398 -1.60 -21.70 9.77
CA LEU A 398 -2.94 -22.07 10.26
C LEU A 398 -4.05 -21.60 9.31
N MET A 399 -3.84 -20.48 8.61
CA MET A 399 -4.86 -19.84 7.76
C MET A 399 -4.89 -20.34 6.32
N ARG A 400 -3.74 -20.73 5.76
CA ARG A 400 -3.62 -21.23 4.38
C ARG A 400 -4.69 -22.27 3.98
N PRO A 401 -5.04 -23.28 4.82
CA PRO A 401 -6.09 -24.26 4.46
C PRO A 401 -7.45 -23.61 4.18
N PHE A 402 -7.77 -22.51 4.86
CA PHE A 402 -9.03 -21.78 4.71
C PHE A 402 -8.99 -20.75 3.57
N GLY A 403 -7.85 -20.59 2.88
CA GLY A 403 -7.66 -19.59 1.81
C GLY A 403 -7.66 -18.16 2.31
N LEU A 404 -7.09 -17.95 3.50
CA LEU A 404 -6.84 -16.65 4.08
C LEU A 404 -5.33 -16.50 4.25
N SER A 405 -4.79 -15.31 3.97
CA SER A 405 -3.43 -14.96 4.37
C SER A 405 -3.30 -14.90 5.89
N GLY A 406 -2.08 -15.09 6.41
CA GLY A 406 -1.80 -14.84 7.84
C GLY A 406 -2.20 -13.42 8.31
N LYS A 407 -2.29 -12.43 7.41
CA LYS A 407 -2.76 -11.07 7.70
C LYS A 407 -4.22 -11.05 8.18
N SER A 408 -5.05 -11.98 7.73
CA SER A 408 -6.47 -12.08 8.11
C SER A 408 -6.70 -12.44 9.58
N VAL A 409 -5.72 -13.05 10.24
CA VAL A 409 -5.86 -13.46 11.65
C VAL A 409 -5.99 -12.27 12.59
N VAL A 410 -5.27 -11.20 12.31
CA VAL A 410 -5.26 -10.01 13.17
C VAL A 410 -6.66 -9.40 13.26
N PRO A 411 -7.35 -9.10 12.14
CA PRO A 411 -8.76 -8.73 12.15
C PRO A 411 -9.66 -9.78 12.80
N LEU A 412 -9.54 -11.06 12.45
CA LEU A 412 -10.45 -12.09 12.96
C LEU A 412 -10.38 -12.22 14.48
N ILE A 413 -9.18 -12.30 15.04
CA ILE A 413 -8.99 -12.37 16.50
C ILE A 413 -9.45 -11.08 17.17
N SER A 414 -9.18 -9.92 16.56
CA SER A 414 -9.73 -8.64 17.04
C SER A 414 -11.27 -8.64 17.00
N GLY A 415 -11.88 -9.40 16.10
CA GLY A 415 -13.33 -9.58 15.99
C GLY A 415 -13.96 -10.28 17.18
N LEU A 416 -13.22 -11.15 17.87
CA LEU A 416 -13.63 -11.74 19.16
C LEU A 416 -13.72 -10.67 20.26
N ALA A 417 -12.98 -9.57 20.13
CA ALA A 417 -13.13 -8.39 20.98
C ALA A 417 -14.34 -7.55 20.52
N CYS A 418 -14.22 -7.02 19.30
CA CYS A 418 -15.16 -6.09 18.71
C CYS A 418 -15.07 -6.18 17.17
N ALA A 419 -16.19 -6.43 16.51
CA ALA A 419 -16.24 -6.59 15.07
C ALA A 419 -15.92 -5.29 14.30
N VAL A 420 -16.24 -4.11 14.86
CA VAL A 420 -16.07 -2.83 14.14
C VAL A 420 -14.59 -2.49 13.91
N PRO A 421 -13.72 -2.42 14.93
CA PRO A 421 -12.28 -2.19 14.75
C PRO A 421 -11.61 -3.30 13.95
N ALA A 422 -12.07 -4.54 14.10
CA ALA A 422 -11.58 -5.68 13.34
C ALA A 422 -11.82 -5.52 11.83
N ILE A 423 -13.04 -5.17 11.43
CA ILE A 423 -13.40 -4.90 10.02
C ILE A 423 -12.57 -3.73 9.47
N MET A 424 -12.38 -2.66 10.25
CA MET A 424 -11.52 -1.55 9.84
C MET A 424 -10.05 -1.96 9.69
N GLY A 425 -9.54 -2.83 10.57
CA GLY A 425 -8.18 -3.36 10.52
C GLY A 425 -7.90 -4.25 9.31
N ALA A 426 -8.94 -4.84 8.70
CA ALA A 426 -8.82 -5.63 7.47
C ALA A 426 -8.30 -4.81 6.28
N ARG A 427 -8.25 -3.47 6.36
CA ARG A 427 -7.65 -2.59 5.35
C ARG A 427 -6.18 -2.91 5.03
N THR A 428 -5.46 -3.54 5.98
CA THR A 428 -4.05 -3.93 5.83
C THR A 428 -3.85 -5.16 4.93
N ILE A 429 -4.94 -5.84 4.56
CA ILE A 429 -4.93 -7.00 3.68
C ILE A 429 -4.94 -6.51 2.22
N GLU A 430 -3.84 -6.76 1.51
CA GLU A 430 -3.61 -6.32 0.12
C GLU A 430 -4.55 -7.03 -0.87
N SER A 431 -4.71 -8.34 -0.75
CA SER A 431 -5.59 -9.10 -1.63
C SER A 431 -7.04 -8.73 -1.37
N TRP A 432 -7.73 -8.27 -2.41
CA TRP A 432 -9.13 -7.90 -2.32
C TRP A 432 -10.00 -9.07 -1.84
N LYS A 433 -9.73 -10.28 -2.35
CA LYS A 433 -10.48 -11.50 -1.99
C LYS A 433 -10.32 -11.82 -0.51
N ASP A 434 -9.09 -11.88 -0.01
CA ASP A 434 -8.82 -12.18 1.40
C ASP A 434 -9.43 -11.11 2.31
N ARG A 435 -9.34 -9.84 1.92
CA ARG A 435 -9.93 -8.71 2.65
C ARG A 435 -11.45 -8.86 2.77
N MET A 436 -12.13 -9.14 1.66
CA MET A 436 -13.58 -9.34 1.65
C MET A 436 -14.00 -10.55 2.48
N LEU A 437 -13.32 -11.69 2.33
CA LEU A 437 -13.57 -12.88 3.15
C LEU A 437 -13.45 -12.56 4.63
N THR A 438 -12.38 -11.87 5.02
CA THR A 438 -12.13 -11.47 6.40
C THR A 438 -13.25 -10.57 6.94
N ILE A 439 -13.68 -9.56 6.17
CA ILE A 439 -14.75 -8.63 6.55
C ILE A 439 -16.08 -9.36 6.72
N PHE A 440 -16.47 -10.26 5.81
CA PHE A 440 -17.75 -10.98 5.88
C PHE A 440 -17.78 -12.02 7.00
N VAL A 441 -16.63 -12.59 7.36
CA VAL A 441 -16.53 -13.65 8.37
C VAL A 441 -16.43 -13.09 9.79
N THR A 442 -15.84 -11.90 9.95
CA THR A 442 -15.62 -11.27 11.26
C THR A 442 -16.91 -11.14 12.10
N PRO A 443 -18.07 -10.74 11.57
CA PRO A 443 -19.32 -10.66 12.35
C PRO A 443 -19.85 -11.99 12.91
N LEU A 444 -19.42 -13.12 12.34
CA LEU A 444 -19.80 -14.46 12.82
C LEU A 444 -19.05 -14.84 14.10
N MET A 445 -17.97 -14.14 14.43
CA MET A 445 -17.28 -14.30 15.69
C MET A 445 -18.08 -13.69 16.84
N SER A 446 -18.13 -14.40 17.96
CA SER A 446 -18.88 -13.97 19.15
C SER A 446 -18.04 -13.03 20.00
N CYS A 447 -18.46 -11.76 20.07
CA CYS A 447 -17.83 -10.77 20.93
C CYS A 447 -18.31 -10.85 22.38
N SER A 448 -17.55 -10.26 23.31
CA SER A 448 -17.87 -10.19 24.74
C SER A 448 -19.25 -9.59 25.04
N ALA A 449 -19.71 -8.63 24.23
CA ALA A 449 -21.04 -8.04 24.35
C ALA A 449 -22.20 -9.01 24.05
N ARG A 450 -21.94 -10.17 23.43
CA ARG A 450 -22.95 -11.23 23.24
C ARG A 450 -23.10 -12.14 24.47
N ILE A 451 -22.13 -12.14 25.39
CA ILE A 451 -22.17 -12.99 26.59
C ILE A 451 -23.44 -12.73 27.42
N PRO A 452 -23.83 -11.47 27.73
CA PRO A 452 -25.03 -11.22 28.53
C PRO A 452 -26.29 -11.75 27.85
N VAL A 453 -26.42 -11.57 26.53
CA VAL A 453 -27.56 -12.05 25.75
C VAL A 453 -27.61 -13.57 25.76
N TYR A 454 -26.49 -14.26 25.51
CA TYR A 454 -26.43 -15.72 25.59
C TYR A 454 -26.74 -16.22 26.98
N THR A 455 -26.23 -15.56 28.01
CA THR A 455 -26.46 -15.95 29.40
C THR A 455 -27.93 -15.86 29.76
N VAL A 456 -28.62 -14.77 29.39
CA VAL A 456 -30.06 -14.60 29.62
C VAL A 456 -30.88 -15.65 28.87
N LEU A 457 -30.59 -15.87 27.58
CA LEU A 457 -31.32 -16.86 26.77
C LEU A 457 -31.10 -18.29 27.27
N VAL A 458 -29.86 -18.64 27.63
CA VAL A 458 -29.53 -19.97 28.16
C VAL A 458 -30.16 -20.16 29.54
N ALA A 459 -30.15 -19.14 30.40
CA ALA A 459 -30.80 -19.22 31.71
C ALA A 459 -32.33 -19.42 31.61
N LEU A 460 -32.96 -18.81 30.59
CA LEU A 460 -34.40 -18.92 30.33
C LEU A 460 -34.79 -20.30 29.77
N VAL A 461 -34.01 -20.85 28.83
CA VAL A 461 -34.38 -22.03 28.04
C VAL A 461 -33.81 -23.34 28.59
N VAL A 462 -32.62 -23.30 29.20
CA VAL A 462 -31.86 -24.50 29.58
C VAL A 462 -32.00 -24.77 31.09
N PRO A 463 -32.48 -25.97 31.47
CA PRO A 463 -32.55 -26.39 32.88
C PRO A 463 -31.19 -26.36 33.56
N ASP A 464 -31.17 -26.06 34.86
CA ASP A 464 -29.95 -26.03 35.68
C ASP A 464 -29.57 -27.43 36.18
N GLU A 465 -29.39 -28.37 35.25
CA GLU A 465 -29.03 -29.75 35.56
C GLU A 465 -27.53 -29.99 35.33
N ALA A 466 -26.91 -30.77 36.23
CA ALA A 466 -25.53 -31.19 36.07
C ALA A 466 -25.45 -32.40 35.13
N TRP A 467 -24.72 -32.25 34.03
CA TRP A 467 -24.32 -33.34 33.16
C TRP A 467 -23.00 -33.96 33.67
N LEU A 468 -22.96 -35.29 33.83
CA LEU A 468 -21.78 -36.02 34.30
C LEU A 468 -21.22 -35.53 35.66
N GLY A 469 -22.06 -34.99 36.54
CA GLY A 469 -21.73 -34.61 37.92
C GLY A 469 -20.79 -33.41 38.10
N ILE A 470 -20.10 -32.96 37.04
CA ILE A 470 -19.08 -31.90 37.10
C ILE A 470 -19.41 -30.75 36.12
N PHE A 471 -20.16 -31.00 35.05
CA PHE A 471 -20.43 -30.00 34.00
C PHE A 471 -21.87 -29.50 34.06
N ASN A 472 -22.07 -28.18 34.18
CA ASN A 472 -23.40 -27.59 34.10
C ASN A 472 -23.88 -27.56 32.63
N MET A 473 -25.11 -28.03 32.37
CA MET A 473 -25.74 -27.99 31.04
C MET A 473 -25.75 -26.59 30.42
N ARG A 474 -26.00 -25.55 31.22
CA ARG A 474 -25.94 -24.15 30.79
C ARG A 474 -24.53 -23.75 30.31
N GLY A 475 -23.50 -24.21 31.01
CA GLY A 475 -22.10 -23.99 30.62
C GLY A 475 -21.74 -24.67 29.31
N LEU A 476 -22.24 -25.90 29.10
CA LEU A 476 -22.04 -26.64 27.84
C LEU A 476 -22.73 -25.95 26.66
N VAL A 477 -23.96 -25.47 26.85
CA VAL A 477 -24.69 -24.73 25.81
C VAL A 477 -23.98 -23.41 25.48
N LEU A 478 -23.52 -22.67 26.49
CA LEU A 478 -22.76 -21.44 26.28
C LEU A 478 -21.46 -21.70 25.50
N MET A 479 -20.70 -22.74 25.88
CA MET A 479 -19.50 -23.17 25.16
C MET A 479 -19.84 -23.60 23.71
N GLY A 480 -20.94 -24.33 23.52
CA GLY A 480 -21.44 -24.74 22.21
C GLY A 480 -21.76 -23.56 21.30
N LEU A 481 -22.43 -22.52 21.83
CA LEU A 481 -22.72 -21.29 21.07
C LEU A 481 -21.44 -20.56 20.64
N TYR A 482 -20.41 -20.53 21.50
CA TYR A 482 -19.11 -19.96 21.17
C TYR A 482 -18.36 -20.73 20.09
N LEU A 483 -18.30 -22.05 20.23
CA LEU A 483 -17.69 -22.93 19.21
C LEU A 483 -18.45 -22.84 17.90
N LEU A 484 -19.79 -22.77 17.93
CA LEU A 484 -20.63 -22.61 16.74
C LEU A 484 -20.30 -21.31 16.01
N GLY A 485 -20.08 -20.20 16.71
CA GLY A 485 -19.63 -18.94 16.10
C GLY A 485 -18.28 -19.08 15.39
N LEU A 486 -17.29 -19.70 16.05
CA LEU A 486 -15.97 -19.95 15.47
C LEU A 486 -16.03 -20.86 14.24
N PHE A 487 -16.74 -21.99 14.32
CA PHE A 487 -16.87 -22.92 13.20
C PHE A 487 -17.71 -22.34 12.07
N SER A 488 -18.77 -21.61 12.37
CA SER A 488 -19.57 -20.89 11.37
C SER A 488 -18.72 -19.88 10.60
N ALA A 489 -17.85 -19.15 11.30
CA ALA A 489 -16.91 -18.23 10.68
C ALA A 489 -15.96 -18.96 9.69
N LEU A 490 -15.33 -20.05 10.12
CA LEU A 490 -14.41 -20.82 9.27
C LEU A 490 -15.11 -21.50 8.08
N ILE A 491 -16.31 -22.07 8.29
CA ILE A 491 -17.10 -22.70 7.24
C ILE A 491 -17.58 -21.67 6.23
N SER A 492 -18.10 -20.52 6.69
CA SER A 492 -18.48 -19.42 5.81
C SER A 492 -17.27 -18.91 5.02
N ALA A 493 -16.09 -18.77 5.61
CA ALA A 493 -14.88 -18.40 4.88
C ALA A 493 -14.58 -19.39 3.74
N PHE A 494 -14.66 -20.70 4.02
CA PHE A 494 -14.43 -21.75 3.03
C PHE A 494 -15.49 -21.76 1.91
N ILE A 495 -16.76 -21.53 2.23
CA ILE A 495 -17.85 -21.45 1.24
C ILE A 495 -17.68 -20.19 0.39
N LEU A 496 -17.52 -19.02 1.03
CA LEU A 496 -17.34 -17.75 0.34
C LEU A 496 -16.09 -17.77 -0.54
N LYS A 497 -15.01 -18.48 -0.18
CA LYS A 497 -13.85 -18.68 -1.05
C LYS A 497 -14.22 -19.29 -2.41
N LYS A 498 -15.19 -20.21 -2.45
CA LYS A 498 -15.68 -20.84 -3.69
C LYS A 498 -16.66 -19.96 -4.45
N VAL A 499 -17.47 -19.16 -3.75
CA VAL A 499 -18.48 -18.28 -4.35
C VAL A 499 -17.87 -16.98 -4.89
N LEU A 500 -16.97 -16.34 -4.12
CA LEU A 500 -16.22 -15.16 -4.54
C LEU A 500 -15.14 -15.55 -5.54
N LYS A 501 -15.50 -15.45 -6.82
CA LYS A 501 -14.55 -15.52 -7.93
C LYS A 501 -13.81 -14.19 -8.01
N ALA A 502 -12.58 -14.16 -7.51
CA ALA A 502 -11.62 -13.11 -7.84
C ALA A 502 -10.65 -13.67 -8.88
N ARG A 503 -10.26 -12.83 -9.85
CA ARG A 503 -9.25 -13.20 -10.86
C ARG A 503 -7.82 -13.13 -10.31
N GLU A 504 -7.62 -12.43 -9.20
CA GLU A 504 -6.38 -12.45 -8.42
C GLU A 504 -6.26 -13.76 -7.65
N ARG A 505 -5.09 -14.42 -7.71
CA ARG A 505 -4.80 -15.55 -6.84
C ARG A 505 -4.67 -15.05 -5.40
N SER A 506 -5.62 -15.44 -4.56
CA SER A 506 -5.42 -15.53 -3.11
C SER A 506 -4.31 -16.56 -2.85
N TYR A 507 -3.48 -16.30 -1.83
CA TYR A 507 -2.25 -17.04 -1.50
C TYR A 507 -2.39 -18.57 -1.52
#